data_AF-A0A0K0DC84-F1
#
_entry.id   AF-A0A0K0DC84-F1
#
_cell.length_a   1.000
_cell.length_b   1.000
_cell.length_c   1.000
_cell.angle_alpha   90.00
_cell.angle_beta   90.00
_cell.angle_gamma   90.00
#
_symmetry.space_group_name_H-M   'P 1'
#
loop_
_entity.id
_entity.type
_entity.pdbx_description
1 polymer ?
#
loop_
_entity_poly.entity_id
_entity_poly.type
_entity_poly.pdbx_seq_one_letter_code
_entity_poly.pdbx_strand_id
1 'polypeptide(L)'
;MFYSRQLGKTLMNKTQETKITLEELKRRVFEVFLCDLNDSEADLRKFKLVCEDVQGKNNLTNFRAMSMTRDKLCSIGKKWHTLIEANGIFKTSSGYVLHLFSRPLKD
;
A
#
# COMPACT_ATOMS: atom_id res chain seq x y z
N MET A 1 -9.51 -8.75 -2.46
CA MET A 1 -9.18 -9.73 -1.40
C MET A 1 -7.89 -10.40 -1.81
N PHE A 2 -6.86 -10.42 -0.96
CA PHE A 2 -5.55 -10.99 -1.29
C PHE A 2 -5.52 -12.49 -0.98
N TYR A 3 -4.72 -13.24 -1.76
CA TYR A 3 -4.57 -14.70 -1.57
C TYR A 3 -3.71 -14.99 -0.34
N SER A 4 -2.55 -14.37 -0.25
CA SER A 4 -1.70 -14.43 0.94
C SER A 4 -2.15 -13.41 1.99
N ARG A 5 -2.52 -13.90 3.17
CA ARG A 5 -2.93 -13.07 4.31
C ARG A 5 -1.79 -12.77 5.29
N GLN A 6 -0.68 -13.50 5.17
CA GLN A 6 0.46 -13.38 6.07
C GLN A 6 1.59 -12.68 5.34
N LEU A 7 1.85 -11.43 5.74
CA LEU A 7 2.91 -10.59 5.17
C LEU A 7 4.27 -10.89 5.79
N GLY A 8 4.29 -11.09 7.11
CA GLY A 8 5.51 -11.21 7.88
C GLY A 8 5.27 -10.93 9.36
N LYS A 9 6.37 -10.80 10.10
CA LYS A 9 6.37 -10.51 11.54
C LYS A 9 7.15 -9.24 11.80
N THR A 10 6.65 -8.41 12.70
CA THR A 10 7.30 -7.16 13.10
C THR A 10 7.64 -7.23 14.58
N LEU A 11 8.89 -6.93 14.91
CA LEU A 11 9.33 -6.87 16.30
C LEU A 11 8.76 -5.61 16.98
N MET A 12 8.37 -5.77 18.24
CA MET A 12 7.86 -4.71 19.11
C MET A 12 8.48 -4.80 20.50
N ASN A 13 8.59 -3.66 21.16
CA ASN A 13 8.99 -3.60 22.56
C ASN A 13 7.86 -4.10 23.46
N LYS A 14 8.23 -4.69 24.60
CA LYS A 14 7.28 -5.02 25.66
C LYS A 14 6.73 -3.73 26.27
N THR A 15 5.47 -3.72 26.67
CA THR A 15 4.85 -2.61 27.39
C THR A 15 5.68 -2.29 28.63
N GLN A 16 6.10 -1.04 28.79
CA GLN A 16 6.81 -0.56 29.98
C GLN A 16 5.97 0.52 30.63
N GLU A 17 5.62 0.30 31.90
CA GLU A 17 4.85 1.20 32.75
C GLU A 17 3.62 1.79 32.02
N THR A 18 3.66 3.08 31.70
CA THR A 18 2.53 3.84 31.16
C THR A 18 2.51 3.87 29.63
N LYS A 19 3.57 3.42 28.96
CA LYS A 19 3.67 3.50 27.49
C LYS A 19 3.09 2.23 26.86
N ILE A 20 1.85 2.34 26.40
CA ILE A 20 1.16 1.25 25.70
C ILE A 20 1.74 1.10 24.30
N THR A 21 2.60 0.10 24.12
CA THR A 21 3.22 -0.20 22.81
C THR A 21 2.22 -0.61 21.73
N LEU A 22 1.01 -1.03 22.11
CA LEU A 22 -0.07 -1.35 21.15
C LEU A 22 -0.54 -0.12 20.37
N GLU A 23 -0.58 1.05 21.00
CA GLU A 23 -0.99 2.29 20.31
C GLU A 23 0.07 2.74 19.30
N GLU A 24 1.35 2.52 19.61
CA GLU A 24 2.44 2.77 18.67
C GLU A 24 2.40 1.84 17.45
N LEU A 25 1.76 0.67 17.58
CA LEU A 25 1.61 -0.30 16.51
C LEU A 25 0.46 0.08 15.56
N LYS A 26 -0.66 0.59 16.09
CA LYS A 26 -1.89 0.99 15.35
C LYS A 26 -1.74 2.20 14.40
N ARG A 27 -0.51 2.63 14.12
CA ARG A 27 -0.22 3.69 13.15
C ARG A 27 0.95 3.36 12.23
N ARG A 28 1.50 2.15 12.34
CA ARG A 28 2.59 1.72 11.46
C ARG A 28 2.05 1.45 10.06
N VAL A 29 2.83 1.89 9.09
CA VAL A 29 2.56 1.71 7.67
C VAL A 29 3.60 0.76 7.12
N PHE A 30 3.14 -0.34 6.55
CA PHE A 30 3.97 -1.36 5.91
C PHE A 30 3.89 -1.19 4.40
N GLU A 31 5.05 -1.21 3.74
CA GLU A 31 5.15 -1.22 2.29
C GLU A 31 5.46 -2.65 1.83
N VAL A 32 4.59 -3.21 0.99
CA VAL A 32 4.69 -4.59 0.49
C VAL A 32 4.47 -4.59 -1.02
N PHE A 33 5.15 -5.48 -1.74
CA PHE A 33 4.87 -5.70 -3.15
C PHE A 33 3.58 -6.50 -3.35
N LEU A 34 2.88 -6.22 -4.44
CA LEU A 34 1.69 -6.98 -4.82
C LEU A 34 2.03 -8.43 -5.21
N CYS A 35 3.24 -8.66 -5.72
CA CYS A 35 3.75 -10.00 -6.02
C CYS A 35 3.63 -10.92 -4.79
N ASP A 36 4.02 -10.43 -3.61
CA ASP A 36 4.00 -11.22 -2.36
C ASP A 36 2.58 -11.49 -1.83
N LEU A 37 1.59 -10.75 -2.34
CA LEU A 37 0.19 -10.83 -1.89
C LEU A 37 -0.69 -11.75 -2.76
N ASN A 38 -0.39 -11.84 -4.06
CA ASN A 38 -1.26 -12.48 -5.05
C ASN A 38 -0.55 -13.49 -5.98
N ASP A 39 0.68 -13.93 -5.66
CA ASP A 39 1.47 -14.90 -6.45
C ASP A 39 1.51 -14.60 -7.96
N SER A 40 1.49 -13.31 -8.33
CA SER A 40 1.56 -12.87 -9.73
C SER A 40 2.95 -12.36 -10.04
N GLU A 41 3.62 -13.01 -11.00
CA GLU A 41 5.07 -12.89 -11.24
C GLU A 41 5.54 -11.54 -11.82
N ALA A 42 4.66 -10.58 -12.09
CA ALA A 42 5.04 -9.35 -12.80
C ALA A 42 4.42 -8.05 -12.24
N ASP A 43 3.93 -8.08 -11.00
CA ASP A 43 3.24 -6.93 -10.43
C ASP A 43 4.20 -5.99 -9.69
N LEU A 44 4.72 -5.00 -10.44
CA LEU A 44 5.60 -3.91 -9.96
C LEU A 44 4.85 -2.84 -9.13
N ARG A 45 3.73 -3.21 -8.51
CA ARG A 45 2.89 -2.35 -7.69
C ARG A 45 3.21 -2.59 -6.22
N LYS A 46 3.36 -1.50 -5.48
CA LYS A 46 3.59 -1.48 -4.04
C LYS A 46 2.34 -1.02 -3.32
N PHE A 47 1.98 -1.73 -2.27
CA PHE A 47 0.86 -1.40 -1.39
C PHE A 47 1.41 -0.84 -0.09
N LYS A 48 0.79 0.24 0.39
CA LYS A 48 0.98 0.78 1.73
C LYS A 48 -0.22 0.38 2.57
N LEU A 49 0.03 -0.46 3.55
CA LEU A 49 -0.95 -1.01 4.48
C LEU A 49 -0.75 -0.39 5.86
N VAL A 50 -1.81 0.16 6.44
CA VAL A 50 -1.76 0.74 7.80
C VAL A 50 -2.32 -0.28 8.79
N CYS A 51 -1.65 -0.47 9.93
CA CYS A 51 -2.24 -1.19 11.04
C CYS A 51 -3.37 -0.38 11.66
N GLU A 52 -4.60 -0.87 11.64
CA GLU A 52 -5.72 -0.22 12.33
C GLU A 52 -5.94 -0.83 13.72
N ASP A 53 -5.83 -2.16 13.82
CA ASP A 53 -6.08 -2.86 15.07
C ASP A 53 -5.10 -4.01 15.32
N VAL A 54 -4.96 -4.36 16.60
CA VAL A 54 -4.04 -5.40 17.07
C VAL A 54 -4.83 -6.38 17.91
N GLN A 55 -5.02 -7.59 17.39
CA GLN A 55 -5.72 -8.68 18.06
C GLN A 55 -4.71 -9.68 18.58
N GLY A 56 -4.30 -9.50 19.84
CA GLY A 56 -3.29 -10.33 20.48
C GLY A 56 -1.95 -10.27 19.73
N LYS A 57 -1.63 -11.32 18.96
CA LYS A 57 -0.40 -11.41 18.15
C LYS A 57 -0.62 -11.05 16.67
N ASN A 58 -1.87 -10.82 16.25
CA ASN A 58 -2.22 -10.58 14.86
C ASN A 58 -2.50 -9.09 14.65
N ASN A 59 -1.86 -8.53 13.65
CA ASN A 59 -2.05 -7.13 13.28
C ASN A 59 -3.01 -7.05 12.10
N LEU A 60 -4.16 -6.40 12.30
CA LEU A 60 -5.11 -6.13 11.24
C LEU A 60 -4.65 -4.88 10.48
N THR A 61 -4.43 -5.05 9.18
CA THR A 61 -4.00 -3.97 8.30
C THR A 61 -5.07 -3.61 7.30
N ASN A 62 -5.21 -2.31 7.04
CA ASN A 62 -6.11 -1.77 6.03
C ASN A 62 -5.33 -1.07 4.92
N PHE A 63 -5.97 -0.90 3.77
CA PHE A 63 -5.40 -0.20 2.63
C PHE A 63 -5.26 1.29 2.91
N ARG A 64 -4.05 1.84 2.73
CA ARG A 64 -3.80 3.28 2.83
C ARG A 64 -3.45 3.91 1.49
N ALA A 65 -2.56 3.30 0.73
CA ALA A 65 -2.16 3.82 -0.58
C ALA A 65 -1.57 2.73 -1.47
N MET A 66 -1.50 3.03 -2.77
CA MET A 66 -0.78 2.22 -3.74
C MET A 66 0.21 3.13 -4.49
N SER A 67 1.40 2.61 -4.77
CA SER A 67 2.39 3.27 -5.62
C SER A 67 2.97 2.27 -6.60
N MET A 68 3.31 2.70 -7.81
CA MET A 68 4.10 1.90 -8.73
C MET A 68 5.59 2.03 -8.37
N THR A 69 6.43 1.03 -8.72
CA THR A 69 7.88 1.16 -8.60
C THR A 69 8.44 2.24 -9.53
N ARG A 70 9.58 2.82 -9.16
CA ARG A 70 10.27 3.81 -9.98
C ARG A 70 10.66 3.25 -11.34
N ASP A 71 11.12 2.01 -11.39
CA ASP A 71 11.54 1.36 -12.63
C ASP A 71 10.40 1.29 -13.65
N LYS A 72 9.20 0.94 -13.19
CA LYS A 72 8.01 0.90 -14.05
C LYS A 72 7.57 2.29 -14.48
N LEU A 73 7.58 3.27 -13.58
CA LEU A 73 7.25 4.65 -13.91
C LEU A 73 8.19 5.24 -14.96
N CYS A 74 9.51 5.03 -14.79
CA CYS A 74 10.51 5.48 -15.76
C CYS A 74 10.40 4.73 -17.10
N SER A 75 9.97 3.47 -17.09
CA SER A 75 9.77 2.68 -18.32
C SER A 75 8.58 3.15 -19.18
N ILE A 76 7.59 3.83 -18.58
CA ILE A 76 6.42 4.35 -19.31
C ILE A 76 6.79 5.57 -20.17
N GLY A 77 7.77 6.37 -19.72
CA GLY A 77 8.27 7.50 -20.49
C GLY A 77 9.11 7.03 -21.68
N LYS A 78 8.51 7.03 -22.88
CA LYS A 78 9.20 6.70 -24.13
C LYS A 78 9.27 7.93 -25.04
N LYS A 79 10.35 8.02 -25.84
CA LYS A 79 10.47 9.07 -26.87
C LYS A 79 9.45 8.84 -27.98
N TRP A 80 8.98 9.92 -28.59
CA TRP A 80 8.03 9.91 -29.73
C TRP A 80 6.64 9.36 -29.41
N HIS A 81 6.29 9.25 -28.14
CA HIS A 81 4.94 8.93 -27.68
C HIS A 81 4.38 10.08 -26.83
N THR A 82 3.05 10.21 -26.82
CA THR A 82 2.39 11.21 -25.98
C THR A 82 2.03 10.61 -24.63
N LEU A 83 2.55 11.20 -23.55
CA LEU A 83 2.18 10.84 -22.19
C LEU A 83 0.99 11.69 -21.75
N ILE A 84 -0.12 11.05 -21.40
CA ILE A 84 -1.32 11.74 -20.89
C ILE A 84 -1.36 11.53 -19.38
N GLU A 85 -1.49 12.61 -18.61
CA GLU A 85 -1.65 12.54 -17.15
C GLU A 85 -3.07 12.94 -16.76
N ALA A 86 -3.69 12.15 -15.89
CA ALA A 86 -4.99 12.46 -15.30
C ALA A 86 -4.92 12.29 -13.78
N ASN A 87 -5.42 13.29 -13.05
CA ASN A 87 -5.56 13.27 -11.60
C ASN A 87 -7.01 13.52 -11.21
N GLY A 88 -7.49 12.84 -10.17
CA GLY A 88 -8.85 13.03 -9.67
C GLY A 88 -8.96 12.68 -8.19
N ILE A 89 -9.81 13.42 -7.48
CA ILE A 89 -10.14 13.17 -6.08
C ILE A 89 -11.53 12.54 -6.05
N PHE A 90 -11.62 11.34 -5.50
CA PHE A 90 -12.85 10.56 -5.46
C PHE A 90 -13.22 10.24 -4.03
N LYS A 91 -14.52 10.32 -3.71
CA LYS A 91 -15.05 9.87 -2.42
C LYS A 91 -15.75 8.54 -2.63
N THR A 92 -15.32 7.51 -1.90
CA THR A 92 -15.97 6.19 -1.90
C THR A 92 -17.25 6.25 -1.07
N SER A 93 -18.20 5.35 -1.33
CA SER A 93 -19.44 5.19 -0.55
C SER A 93 -19.20 4.92 0.95
N SER A 94 -18.04 4.34 1.29
CA SER A 94 -17.58 4.10 2.66
C SER A 94 -16.90 5.30 3.33
N GLY A 95 -16.90 6.48 2.70
CA GLY A 95 -16.40 7.73 3.29
C GLY A 95 -14.90 7.99 3.10
N TYR A 96 -14.15 7.09 2.47
CA TYR A 96 -12.74 7.33 2.15
C TYR A 96 -12.57 8.32 0.99
N VAL A 97 -11.64 9.27 1.15
CA VAL A 97 -11.22 10.18 0.08
C VAL A 97 -9.94 9.64 -0.53
N LEU A 98 -9.97 9.36 -1.83
CA LEU A 98 -8.84 8.79 -2.58
C LEU A 98 -8.38 9.78 -3.64
N HIS A 99 -7.06 9.91 -3.78
CA HIS A 99 -6.44 10.67 -4.86
C HIS A 99 -5.89 9.66 -5.87
N LEU A 100 -6.51 9.60 -7.04
CA LEU A 100 -6.10 8.71 -8.11
C LEU A 100 -5.25 9.47 -9.13
N PHE A 101 -4.20 8.81 -9.60
CA PHE A 101 -3.33 9.27 -10.66
C PHE A 101 -3.29 8.20 -11.74
N SER A 102 -3.55 8.59 -12.98
CA SER A 102 -3.47 7.72 -14.15
C SER A 102 -2.52 8.32 -15.18
N ARG A 103 -1.68 7.47 -15.75
CA ARG A 103 -0.71 7.84 -16.80
C ARG A 103 -0.78 6.84 -17.96
N PRO A 104 -1.81 6.89 -18.81
CA PRO A 104 -1.84 6.10 -20.03
C PRO A 104 -0.85 6.64 -21.06
N LEU A 105 -0.20 5.72 -21.77
CA LEU A 105 0.57 6.03 -22.97
C LEU A 105 -0.39 5.98 -24.16
N LYS A 106 -0.35 7.00 -25.02
CA LYS A 106 -1.01 6.96 -26.33
C LYS A 106 0.06 6.70 -27.39
N ASP A 107 -0.18 5.68 -28.20
CA ASP A 107 0.60 5.39 -29.41
C ASP A 107 0.42 6.48 -30.46
#